data_AF-A0A9P5YUG6-F1
#
_entry.id   AF-A0A9P5YUG6-F1
#
_cell.length_a   1.000
_cell.length_b   1.000
_cell.length_c   1.000
_cell.angle_alpha   90.00
_cell.angle_beta   90.00
_cell.angle_gamma   90.00
#
_symmetry.space_group_name_H-M   'P 1'
#
loop_
_entity.id
_entity.type
_entity.pdbx_description
1 polymer ?
#
loop_
_entity_poly.entity_id
_entity_poly.type
_entity_poly.pdbx_seq_one_letter_code
_entity_poly.pdbx_strand_id
1 'polypeptide(L)'
;MIQILSCLQKVVSPAIRPMKFGINYFPKTHRTRGFALIQTPEQASDAARKKTPRSKLILKTLRPELLITTGQPIVDFSERTKKNILDYRPTYYMDDYIHHPFPAGSKGFLYYNPGDTAVSGQVRLRICDSASEFNRGHDLRVNGMWPWAIHLAKIVTYPDLRRLRDFLLQEKLVTQTLIDEYRAFLLPYHTSWNRPPIYTLSEPFFIDISQQRFKIHLLSLGLYATYNLMLKHGFPEYGGILKVCFEMSTDPKHIKYGPTLIIKVLDVVKPVHPLVEKPKTEVLAIPGQYYQRTHHRALKPWHFPLGQYARSNTFTEFLKQTGSYTT
;
A
#
# COMPACT_ATOMS: atom_id res chain seq x y z
N MET A 1 46.80 -15.41 4.21
CA MET A 1 46.57 -15.81 5.61
C MET A 1 46.04 -14.58 6.33
N ILE A 2 44.80 -14.45 6.82
CA ILE A 2 43.76 -15.39 7.23
C ILE A 2 42.38 -14.77 6.91
N GLN A 3 41.45 -15.64 6.51
CA GLN A 3 40.04 -15.37 6.20
C GLN A 3 39.27 -14.87 7.43
N ILE A 4 38.36 -13.91 7.24
CA ILE A 4 37.17 -13.75 8.10
C ILE A 4 35.98 -14.25 7.28
N LEU A 5 35.77 -15.56 7.35
CA LEU A 5 34.57 -16.26 6.90
C LEU A 5 33.73 -16.62 8.11
N SER A 6 32.41 -16.69 7.89
CA SER A 6 31.48 -17.51 8.66
C SER A 6 31.05 -17.01 10.05
N CYS A 7 29.98 -16.21 10.08
CA CYS A 7 28.98 -16.29 11.14
C CYS A 7 27.57 -16.04 10.57
N LEU A 8 27.14 -16.88 9.63
CA LEU A 8 25.73 -17.11 9.34
C LEU A 8 25.32 -18.35 10.13
N GLN A 9 25.00 -18.17 11.41
CA GLN A 9 24.28 -19.20 12.16
C GLN A 9 22.91 -19.38 11.51
N LYS A 10 22.66 -20.61 11.04
CA LYS A 10 21.34 -21.10 10.67
C LYS A 10 20.40 -20.91 11.86
N VAL A 11 19.58 -19.86 11.81
CA VAL A 11 18.36 -19.80 12.62
C VAL A 11 17.45 -20.87 12.04
N VAL A 12 17.38 -22.02 12.71
CA VAL A 12 16.36 -23.04 12.46
C VAL A 12 15.04 -22.40 12.82
N SER A 13 14.33 -21.92 11.80
CA SER A 13 12.99 -21.36 11.93
C SER A 13 12.08 -22.46 12.53
N PRO A 14 11.43 -22.25 13.68
CA PRO A 14 10.50 -23.23 14.22
C PRO A 14 9.38 -23.43 13.20
N ALA A 15 9.03 -24.69 12.93
CA ALA A 15 7.98 -25.06 11.99
C ALA A 15 6.68 -24.29 12.33
N ILE A 16 6.41 -23.24 11.55
CA ILE A 16 5.14 -22.51 11.60
C ILE A 16 4.09 -23.50 11.16
N ARG A 17 3.32 -24.04 12.11
CA ARG A 17 2.16 -24.88 11.79
C ARG A 17 1.23 -24.05 10.91
N PRO A 18 0.87 -24.51 9.69
CA PRO A 18 -0.11 -23.81 8.89
C PRO A 18 -1.41 -23.74 9.69
N MET A 19 -1.84 -22.52 10.03
CA MET A 19 -3.20 -22.31 10.53
C MET A 19 -4.15 -22.81 9.44
N LYS A 20 -4.91 -23.86 9.76
CA LYS A 20 -6.01 -24.33 8.91
C LYS A 20 -7.08 -23.23 8.89
N PHE A 21 -7.00 -22.32 7.94
CA PHE A 21 -8.14 -21.51 7.57
C PHE A 21 -9.12 -22.43 6.86
N GLY A 22 -10.27 -22.67 7.48
CA GLY A 22 -11.40 -23.27 6.79
C GLY A 22 -11.66 -22.45 5.53
N ILE A 23 -11.58 -23.11 4.38
CA ILE A 23 -11.96 -22.53 3.10
C ILE A 23 -13.46 -22.30 3.17
N ASN A 24 -13.87 -21.13 3.65
CA ASN A 24 -15.24 -20.68 3.46
C ASN A 24 -15.39 -20.46 1.95
N TYR A 25 -15.96 -21.46 1.30
CA TYR A 25 -16.57 -21.34 -0.01
C TYR A 25 -17.51 -20.13 0.05
N PHE A 26 -17.10 -19.02 -0.55
CA PHE A 26 -18.02 -17.93 -0.79
C PHE A 26 -19.12 -18.46 -1.72
N PRO A 27 -20.41 -18.39 -1.34
CA PRO A 27 -21.48 -18.71 -2.26
C PRO A 27 -21.36 -17.76 -3.45
N LYS A 28 -21.41 -18.32 -4.66
CA LYS A 28 -21.50 -17.55 -5.91
C LYS A 28 -22.64 -16.54 -5.75
N THR A 29 -22.30 -15.26 -5.63
CA THR A 29 -23.31 -14.21 -5.62
C THR A 29 -23.97 -14.22 -6.99
N HIS A 30 -25.26 -14.55 -7.02
CA HIS A 30 -26.08 -14.39 -8.21
C HIS A 30 -26.01 -12.91 -8.61
N ARG A 31 -25.44 -12.65 -9.79
CA ARG A 31 -25.57 -11.37 -10.49
C ARG A 31 -27.07 -11.11 -10.66
N THR A 32 -27.63 -10.22 -9.85
CA THR A 32 -28.88 -9.55 -10.16
C THR A 32 -28.65 -8.76 -11.44
N ARG A 33 -29.36 -9.14 -12.50
CA ARG A 33 -29.47 -8.38 -13.75
C ARG A 33 -29.94 -6.97 -13.39
N GLY A 34 -29.08 -5.99 -13.63
CA GLY A 34 -29.45 -4.58 -13.52
C GLY A 34 -30.57 -4.26 -14.52
N PHE A 35 -31.54 -3.47 -14.04
CA PHE A 35 -32.55 -2.82 -14.87
C PHE A 35 -31.87 -2.03 -15.98
N ALA A 36 -32.25 -2.31 -17.23
CA ALA A 36 -31.86 -1.52 -18.37
C ALA A 36 -32.58 -0.17 -18.30
N LEU A 37 -31.82 0.90 -18.09
CA LEU A 37 -32.26 2.25 -18.42
C LEU A 37 -32.47 2.30 -19.94
N ILE A 38 -33.71 2.56 -20.35
CA ILE A 38 -34.11 2.80 -21.73
C ILE A 38 -33.35 4.04 -22.20
N GLN A 39 -32.34 3.83 -23.05
CA GLN A 39 -31.72 4.92 -23.80
C GLN A 39 -32.63 5.27 -24.97
N THR A 40 -32.97 6.55 -25.10
CA THR A 40 -33.74 7.09 -26.23
C THR A 40 -32.92 6.99 -27.54
N PRO A 41 -33.56 6.75 -28.71
CA PRO A 41 -32.84 6.37 -29.94
C PRO A 41 -32.06 7.49 -30.65
N GLU A 42 -31.98 8.70 -30.10
CA GLU A 42 -31.57 9.90 -30.85
C GLU A 42 -30.11 10.35 -30.61
N GLN A 43 -29.24 9.48 -30.07
CA GLN A 43 -27.81 9.77 -29.87
C GLN A 43 -26.88 8.62 -30.28
N ALA A 44 -27.30 7.77 -31.22
CA ALA A 44 -26.50 6.67 -31.76
C ALA A 44 -25.81 7.01 -33.10
N SER A 45 -25.26 8.22 -33.21
CA SER A 45 -24.42 8.65 -34.32
C SER A 45 -23.09 9.15 -33.74
N ASP A 46 -21.98 8.70 -34.30
CA ASP A 46 -20.59 9.01 -33.93
C ASP A 46 -19.99 8.32 -32.69
N ALA A 47 -19.59 7.05 -32.87
CA ALA A 47 -18.27 6.60 -32.42
C ALA A 47 -17.92 5.19 -32.97
N ALA A 48 -17.78 5.05 -34.28
CA ALA A 48 -16.94 3.99 -34.84
C ALA A 48 -15.45 4.31 -34.56
N ARG A 49 -15.06 4.28 -33.27
CA ARG A 49 -13.68 4.48 -32.83
C ARG A 49 -12.89 3.27 -33.36
N LYS A 50 -12.23 3.44 -34.51
CA LYS A 50 -11.30 2.46 -35.10
C LYS A 50 -10.45 1.91 -33.96
N LYS A 51 -10.59 0.61 -33.64
CA LYS A 51 -9.80 -0.07 -32.61
C LYS A 51 -8.37 -0.10 -33.10
N THR A 52 -7.60 0.95 -32.83
CA THR A 52 -6.17 0.97 -33.04
C THR A 52 -5.55 -0.27 -32.37
N PRO A 53 -4.66 -1.00 -33.06
CA PRO A 53 -3.97 -2.15 -32.48
C PRO A 53 -3.43 -1.78 -31.10
N ARG A 54 -3.75 -2.57 -30.08
CA ARG A 54 -3.21 -2.36 -28.74
C ARG A 54 -1.71 -2.65 -28.81
N SER A 55 -0.89 -1.63 -29.01
CA SER A 55 0.55 -1.76 -28.88
C SER A 55 0.85 -2.27 -27.47
N LYS A 56 1.39 -3.48 -27.38
CA LYS A 56 1.87 -4.03 -26.11
C LYS A 56 3.07 -3.19 -25.71
N LEU A 57 3.04 -2.62 -24.51
CA LEU A 57 4.20 -1.95 -23.95
C LEU A 57 5.31 -3.00 -23.74
N ILE A 58 6.44 -2.81 -24.42
CA ILE A 58 7.63 -3.63 -24.25
C ILE A 58 8.55 -2.90 -23.27
N LEU A 59 8.80 -3.51 -22.11
CA LEU A 59 9.80 -3.04 -21.17
C LEU A 59 11.17 -3.57 -21.62
N LYS A 60 12.14 -2.67 -21.67
CA LYS A 60 13.55 -2.95 -21.95
C LYS A 60 14.39 -2.91 -20.68
N THR A 61 14.07 -2.02 -19.75
CA THR A 61 14.65 -2.02 -18.41
C THR A 61 13.79 -1.32 -17.37
N LEU A 62 13.99 -1.66 -16.09
CA LEU A 62 13.48 -0.95 -14.91
C LEU A 62 14.61 -0.29 -14.09
N ARG A 63 15.85 -0.34 -14.58
CA ARG A 63 17.03 0.30 -13.98
C ARG A 63 17.18 1.73 -14.50
N PRO A 64 17.05 2.78 -13.66
CA PRO A 64 17.17 4.17 -14.09
C PRO A 64 18.44 4.47 -14.90
N GLU A 65 19.56 3.89 -14.49
CA GLU A 65 20.87 4.07 -15.10
C GLU A 65 21.02 3.45 -16.50
N LEU A 66 20.08 2.57 -16.90
CA LEU A 66 20.08 1.91 -18.22
C LEU A 66 19.00 2.45 -19.17
N LEU A 67 18.21 3.45 -18.76
CA LEU A 67 17.09 3.95 -19.58
C LEU A 67 17.55 4.51 -20.93
N ILE A 68 18.66 5.26 -20.93
CA ILE A 68 19.23 5.87 -22.14
C ILE A 68 19.83 4.78 -23.04
N THR A 69 20.68 3.92 -22.48
CA THR A 69 21.43 2.90 -23.25
C THR A 69 20.53 1.83 -23.86
N THR A 70 19.45 1.46 -23.17
CA THR A 70 18.47 0.51 -23.69
C THR A 70 17.47 1.17 -24.65
N GLY A 71 17.36 2.50 -24.65
CA GLY A 71 16.31 3.23 -25.34
C GLY A 71 14.93 2.80 -24.85
N GLN A 72 14.74 2.73 -23.53
CA GLN A 72 13.46 2.39 -22.91
C GLN A 72 12.38 3.36 -23.41
N PRO A 73 11.23 2.88 -23.94
CA PRO A 73 10.16 3.77 -24.37
C PRO A 73 9.44 4.40 -23.18
N ILE A 74 8.97 5.63 -23.40
CA ILE A 74 8.08 6.34 -22.47
C ILE A 74 6.72 5.63 -22.39
N VAL A 75 6.24 5.48 -21.18
CA VAL A 75 4.92 4.94 -20.85
C VAL A 75 3.96 6.09 -20.59
N ASP A 76 2.91 6.18 -21.42
CA ASP A 76 1.83 7.16 -21.23
C ASP A 76 0.57 6.53 -20.65
N PHE A 77 0.26 6.79 -19.38
CA PHE A 77 -0.98 6.38 -18.73
C PHE A 77 -2.09 7.42 -18.79
N SER A 78 -1.83 8.63 -19.27
CA SER A 78 -2.72 9.80 -19.15
C SER A 78 -4.16 9.49 -19.51
N GLU A 79 -5.08 9.83 -18.61
CA GLU A 79 -6.53 9.73 -18.76
C GLU A 79 -7.08 8.30 -18.98
N ARG A 80 -6.23 7.28 -18.88
CA ARG A 80 -6.65 5.88 -18.99
C ARG A 80 -7.05 5.38 -17.62
N THR A 81 -8.12 4.59 -17.54
CA THR A 81 -8.43 3.82 -16.32
C THR A 81 -7.53 2.60 -16.16
N LYS A 82 -7.11 2.03 -17.30
CA LYS A 82 -6.27 0.83 -17.39
C LYS A 82 -5.40 0.92 -18.65
N LYS A 83 -4.13 0.56 -18.54
CA LYS A 83 -3.22 0.32 -19.68
C LYS A 83 -2.39 -0.92 -19.37
N ASN A 84 -2.17 -1.77 -20.37
CA ASN A 84 -1.37 -2.97 -20.15
C ASN A 84 0.11 -2.59 -19.96
N ILE A 85 0.70 -3.01 -18.85
CA ILE A 85 2.13 -3.19 -18.69
C ILE A 85 2.36 -4.70 -18.82
N LEU A 86 3.00 -5.14 -19.92
CA LEU A 86 3.07 -6.56 -20.26
C LEU A 86 1.64 -7.17 -20.34
N ASP A 87 1.25 -7.99 -19.37
CA ASP A 87 -0.10 -8.57 -19.26
C ASP A 87 -0.95 -7.97 -18.11
N TYR A 88 -0.36 -7.12 -17.27
CA TYR A 88 -1.03 -6.55 -16.11
C TYR A 88 -1.64 -5.19 -16.43
N ARG A 89 -2.81 -4.91 -15.85
CA ARG A 89 -3.50 -3.61 -15.95
C ARG A 89 -3.41 -2.86 -14.63
N PRO A 90 -2.37 -2.06 -14.40
CA PRO A 90 -2.37 -1.11 -13.29
C PRO A 90 -3.63 -0.25 -13.30
N THR A 91 -4.05 0.10 -12.09
CA THR A 91 -5.08 1.10 -11.82
C THR A 91 -4.41 2.22 -11.05
N TYR A 92 -4.83 3.46 -11.27
CA TYR A 92 -4.28 4.63 -10.59
C TYR A 92 -4.70 4.64 -9.12
N TYR A 93 -6.01 4.64 -8.90
CA TYR A 93 -6.64 4.68 -7.59
C TYR A 93 -7.99 3.98 -7.67
N MET A 94 -8.38 3.35 -6.57
CA MET A 94 -9.71 2.74 -6.43
C MET A 94 -10.35 3.26 -5.15
N ASP A 95 -11.48 3.95 -5.31
CA ASP A 95 -12.33 4.43 -4.21
C ASP A 95 -13.69 3.77 -4.31
N ASP A 96 -14.21 3.17 -3.24
CA ASP A 96 -15.53 2.52 -3.24
C ASP A 96 -15.82 1.64 -4.49
N TYR A 97 -14.82 0.84 -4.90
CA TYR A 97 -14.86 -0.02 -6.10
C TYR A 97 -14.89 0.71 -7.46
N ILE A 98 -14.79 2.03 -7.46
CA ILE A 98 -14.69 2.87 -8.65
C ILE A 98 -13.22 3.02 -9.03
N HIS A 99 -12.90 2.69 -10.29
CA HIS A 99 -11.57 2.91 -10.84
C HIS A 99 -11.44 4.33 -11.37
N HIS A 100 -10.53 5.11 -10.79
CA HIS A 100 -10.22 6.44 -11.29
C HIS A 100 -9.19 6.36 -12.43
N PRO A 101 -9.33 7.19 -13.48
CA PRO A 101 -8.31 7.31 -14.51
C PRO A 101 -7.02 7.89 -13.93
N PHE A 102 -5.90 7.57 -14.58
CA PHE A 102 -4.65 8.27 -14.34
C PHE A 102 -4.82 9.76 -14.70
N PRO A 103 -4.25 10.69 -13.92
CA PRO A 103 -4.28 12.12 -14.24
C PRO A 103 -3.68 12.42 -15.62
N ALA A 104 -4.08 13.54 -16.22
CA ALA A 104 -3.41 14.07 -17.42
C ALA A 104 -1.90 14.27 -17.14
N GLY A 105 -1.06 14.01 -18.15
CA GLY A 105 0.39 14.12 -18.00
C GLY A 105 1.05 12.97 -17.22
N SER A 106 0.34 11.86 -16.96
CA SER A 106 0.91 10.64 -16.35
C SER A 106 1.78 9.87 -17.35
N LYS A 107 2.82 10.54 -17.87
CA LYS A 107 3.73 10.06 -18.91
C LYS A 107 5.17 10.07 -18.39
N GLY A 108 5.88 8.97 -18.57
CA GLY A 108 7.30 8.88 -18.20
C GLY A 108 7.83 7.45 -18.16
N PHE A 109 8.72 7.13 -17.23
CA PHE A 109 9.45 5.87 -17.19
C PHE A 109 9.06 5.02 -15.99
N LEU A 110 8.82 3.73 -16.24
CA LEU A 110 8.71 2.76 -15.16
C LEU A 110 10.11 2.42 -14.66
N TYR A 111 10.28 2.35 -13.35
CA TYR A 111 11.54 1.97 -12.73
C TYR A 111 11.31 1.19 -11.44
N TYR A 112 12.30 0.41 -11.03
CA TYR A 112 12.28 -0.32 -9.77
C TYR A 112 12.94 0.52 -8.67
N ASN A 113 12.19 0.75 -7.60
CA ASN A 113 12.70 1.29 -6.35
C ASN A 113 12.87 0.14 -5.35
N PRO A 114 14.10 -0.18 -4.89
CA PRO A 114 14.30 -1.27 -3.93
C PRO A 114 13.66 -0.99 -2.56
N GLY A 115 13.43 0.28 -2.22
CA GLY A 115 12.95 0.72 -0.90
C GLY A 115 14.02 0.53 0.18
N ASP A 116 13.63 0.77 1.45
CA ASP A 116 14.54 0.78 2.60
C ASP A 116 14.77 -0.62 3.20
N THR A 117 13.84 -1.55 2.95
CA THR A 117 13.93 -2.95 3.36
C THR A 117 13.86 -3.88 2.15
N ALA A 118 14.39 -5.10 2.27
CA ALA A 118 14.32 -6.11 1.21
C ALA A 118 12.87 -6.41 0.74
N VAL A 119 11.89 -6.18 1.61
CA VAL A 119 10.46 -6.37 1.31
C VAL A 119 9.75 -5.08 0.84
N SER A 120 10.44 -3.93 0.78
CA SER A 120 9.83 -2.67 0.37
C SER A 120 9.97 -2.30 -1.11
N GLY A 121 10.50 -3.25 -1.89
CA GLY A 121 10.65 -3.15 -3.33
C GLY A 121 9.34 -2.83 -4.05
N GLN A 122 9.41 -1.99 -5.07
CA GLN A 122 8.23 -1.54 -5.82
C GLN A 122 8.59 -1.01 -7.21
N VAL A 123 7.69 -1.21 -8.16
CA VAL A 123 7.78 -0.57 -9.49
C VAL A 123 6.98 0.71 -9.48
N ARG A 124 7.61 1.85 -9.79
CA ARG A 124 7.01 3.20 -9.79
C ARG A 124 7.02 3.80 -11.20
N LEU A 125 6.26 4.87 -11.38
CA LEU A 125 6.30 5.71 -12.58
C LEU A 125 6.95 7.06 -12.24
N ARG A 126 8.09 7.35 -12.85
CA ARG A 126 8.73 8.67 -12.84
C ARG A 126 8.19 9.48 -14.01
N ILE A 127 7.55 10.62 -13.75
CA ILE A 127 7.07 11.56 -14.77
C ILE A 127 8.24 12.44 -15.22
N CYS A 128 8.56 12.37 -16.52
CA CYS A 128 9.53 13.21 -17.22
C CYS A 128 9.41 12.99 -18.75
N ASP A 129 9.89 13.95 -19.54
CA ASP A 129 9.72 13.93 -21.00
C ASP A 129 10.83 13.17 -21.74
N SER A 130 11.97 12.94 -21.08
CA SER A 130 13.10 12.20 -21.64
C SER A 130 13.83 11.39 -20.56
N ALA A 131 14.61 10.39 -20.99
CA ALA A 131 15.41 9.59 -20.08
C ALA A 131 16.55 10.40 -19.42
N SER A 132 17.10 11.41 -20.13
CA SER A 132 18.10 12.33 -19.58
C SER A 132 17.56 13.22 -18.46
N GLU A 133 16.24 13.44 -18.42
CA GLU A 133 15.57 14.21 -17.37
C GLU A 133 15.09 13.36 -16.19
N PHE A 134 15.36 12.05 -16.18
CA PHE A 134 14.83 11.14 -15.16
C PHE A 134 15.06 11.64 -13.72
N ASN A 135 16.28 12.12 -13.43
CA ASN A 135 16.66 12.63 -12.10
C ASN A 135 15.98 13.96 -11.75
N ARG A 136 15.52 14.74 -12.75
CA ARG A 136 14.77 15.98 -12.56
C ARG A 136 13.25 15.74 -12.50
N GLY A 137 12.80 14.56 -12.93
CA GLY A 137 11.41 14.14 -12.87
C GLY A 137 10.94 13.84 -11.45
N HIS A 138 9.63 13.65 -11.29
CA HIS A 138 9.00 13.31 -10.01
C HIS A 138 8.17 12.04 -10.13
N ASP A 139 8.00 11.31 -9.02
CA ASP A 139 7.11 10.14 -9.02
C ASP A 139 5.66 10.58 -9.21
N LEU A 140 4.91 9.87 -10.06
CA LEU A 140 3.45 9.99 -10.11
C LEU A 140 2.90 9.75 -8.71
N ARG A 141 2.01 10.61 -8.22
CA ARG A 141 1.39 10.46 -6.90
C ARG A 141 -0.09 10.11 -6.98
N VAL A 142 -0.56 9.24 -6.10
CA VAL A 142 -1.99 8.95 -5.92
C VAL A 142 -2.61 10.01 -5.04
N ASN A 143 -3.60 10.75 -5.57
CA ASN A 143 -4.27 11.84 -4.88
C ASN A 143 -3.31 12.88 -4.25
N GLY A 144 -2.14 13.09 -4.87
CA GLY A 144 -1.10 13.99 -4.38
C GLY A 144 -0.30 13.50 -3.16
N MET A 145 -0.61 12.31 -2.63
CA MET A 145 -0.08 11.81 -1.35
C MET A 145 1.15 10.91 -1.53
N TRP A 146 0.96 9.66 -1.92
CA TRP A 146 2.01 8.64 -2.04
C TRP A 146 2.41 8.45 -3.50
N PRO A 147 3.67 8.09 -3.76
CA PRO A 147 4.07 7.57 -5.05
C PRO A 147 3.15 6.42 -5.47
N TRP A 148 2.63 6.50 -6.69
CA TRP A 148 1.95 5.40 -7.34
C TRP A 148 2.95 4.27 -7.58
N ALA A 149 2.59 3.06 -7.15
CA ALA A 149 3.50 1.93 -7.13
C ALA A 149 2.79 0.60 -7.33
N ILE A 150 3.50 -0.36 -7.92
CA ILE A 150 3.18 -1.78 -7.90
C ILE A 150 4.16 -2.43 -6.91
N HIS A 151 3.69 -2.67 -5.68
CA HIS A 151 4.52 -3.25 -4.61
C HIS A 151 4.97 -4.67 -4.93
N LEU A 152 6.19 -5.03 -4.53
CA LEU A 152 6.77 -6.37 -4.72
C LEU A 152 5.86 -7.46 -4.15
N ALA A 153 5.26 -7.25 -2.97
CA ALA A 153 4.25 -8.14 -2.39
C ALA A 153 3.12 -8.48 -3.37
N LYS A 154 2.62 -7.50 -4.14
CA LYS A 154 1.61 -7.69 -5.18
C LYS A 154 2.18 -8.42 -6.40
N ILE A 155 3.37 -8.03 -6.85
CA ILE A 155 4.06 -8.66 -7.99
C ILE A 155 4.29 -10.15 -7.76
N VAL A 156 4.65 -10.53 -6.53
CA VAL A 156 4.89 -11.92 -6.17
C VAL A 156 3.59 -12.72 -6.10
N THR A 157 2.54 -12.17 -5.50
CA THR A 157 1.31 -12.89 -5.19
C THR A 157 0.31 -12.98 -6.33
N TYR A 158 0.30 -12.02 -7.28
CA TYR A 158 -0.72 -11.97 -8.33
C TYR A 158 -0.25 -12.70 -9.59
N PRO A 159 -0.99 -13.72 -10.09
CA PRO A 159 -0.63 -14.46 -11.30
C PRO A 159 -0.43 -13.57 -12.54
N ASP A 160 -1.26 -12.53 -12.70
CA ASP A 160 -1.21 -11.58 -13.82
C ASP A 160 0.10 -10.77 -13.86
N LEU A 161 0.81 -10.70 -12.74
CA LEU A 161 2.09 -10.01 -12.61
C LEU A 161 3.30 -10.94 -12.83
N ARG A 162 3.08 -12.21 -13.24
CA ARG A 162 4.16 -13.17 -13.51
C ARG A 162 5.23 -12.61 -14.44
N ARG A 163 4.85 -12.01 -15.57
CA ARG A 163 5.86 -11.47 -16.52
C ARG A 163 6.67 -10.33 -15.91
N LEU A 164 6.06 -9.49 -15.07
CA LEU A 164 6.78 -8.42 -14.39
C LEU A 164 7.74 -9.01 -13.35
N ARG A 165 7.32 -10.05 -12.61
CA ARG A 165 8.18 -10.78 -11.68
C ARG A 165 9.38 -11.42 -12.38
N ASP A 166 9.13 -12.13 -13.48
CA ASP A 166 10.17 -12.80 -14.27
C ASP A 166 11.16 -11.75 -14.84
N PHE A 167 10.66 -10.57 -15.23
CA PHE A 167 11.48 -9.44 -15.66
C PHE A 167 12.37 -8.88 -14.53
N LEU A 168 11.84 -8.73 -13.30
CA LEU A 168 12.65 -8.31 -12.15
C LEU A 168 13.78 -9.29 -11.83
N LEU A 169 13.53 -10.60 -11.97
CA LEU A 169 14.55 -11.64 -11.79
C LEU A 169 15.62 -11.60 -12.89
N GLN A 170 15.19 -11.46 -14.15
CA GLN A 170 16.09 -11.33 -15.30
C GLN A 170 17.02 -10.12 -15.15
N GLU A 171 16.47 -8.98 -14.72
CA GLU A 171 17.25 -7.77 -14.45
C GLU A 171 18.00 -7.81 -13.12
N LYS A 172 17.99 -8.93 -12.38
CA LYS A 172 18.64 -9.08 -11.06
C LYS A 172 18.27 -7.98 -10.07
N LEU A 173 17.05 -7.45 -10.17
CA LEU A 173 16.49 -6.44 -9.26
C LEU A 173 15.93 -7.07 -7.98
N VAL A 174 15.63 -8.37 -8.06
CA VAL A 174 15.21 -9.24 -6.96
C VAL A 174 15.87 -10.61 -7.13
N THR A 175 15.99 -11.38 -6.05
CA THR A 175 16.51 -12.75 -6.10
C THR A 175 15.39 -13.78 -6.07
N GLN A 176 15.64 -14.98 -6.60
CA GLN A 176 14.67 -16.09 -6.52
C GLN A 176 14.34 -16.43 -5.07
N THR A 177 15.35 -16.45 -4.19
CA THR A 177 15.19 -16.68 -2.74
C THR A 177 14.19 -15.70 -2.12
N LEU A 178 14.32 -14.40 -2.40
CA LEU A 178 13.39 -13.39 -1.90
C LEU A 178 11.96 -13.66 -2.39
N ILE A 179 11.79 -13.99 -3.68
CA ILE A 179 10.47 -14.33 -4.25
C ILE A 179 9.87 -15.55 -3.55
N ASP A 180 10.66 -16.59 -3.31
CA ASP A 180 10.19 -17.82 -2.68
C ASP A 180 9.78 -17.60 -1.22
N GLU A 181 10.59 -16.83 -0.47
CA GLU A 181 10.26 -16.39 0.89
C GLU A 181 8.92 -15.64 0.91
N TYR A 182 8.77 -14.64 0.04
CA TYR A 182 7.53 -13.90 -0.12
C TYR A 182 6.31 -14.78 -0.39
N ARG A 183 6.46 -15.76 -1.29
CA ARG A 183 5.35 -16.68 -1.61
C ARG A 183 5.00 -17.55 -0.40
N ALA A 184 6.00 -18.05 0.32
CA ALA A 184 5.78 -18.92 1.46
C ALA A 184 4.90 -18.25 2.53
N PHE A 185 5.14 -16.96 2.84
CA PHE A 185 4.38 -16.27 3.88
C PHE A 185 3.20 -15.42 3.37
N LEU A 186 3.16 -14.97 2.11
CA LEU A 186 2.03 -14.16 1.60
C LEU A 186 0.92 -14.96 0.91
N LEU A 187 1.21 -16.11 0.30
CA LEU A 187 0.18 -16.88 -0.44
C LEU A 187 -1.05 -17.25 0.39
N PRO A 188 -0.96 -17.53 1.71
CA PRO A 188 -2.14 -17.78 2.53
C PRO A 188 -3.07 -16.57 2.66
N TYR A 189 -2.61 -15.36 2.29
CA TYR A 189 -3.34 -14.12 2.50
C TYR A 189 -3.89 -13.56 1.18
N HIS A 190 -5.20 -13.65 0.98
CA HIS A 190 -5.91 -12.97 -0.11
C HIS A 190 -6.09 -11.50 0.23
N THR A 191 -5.09 -10.68 -0.08
CA THR A 191 -5.12 -9.26 0.31
C THR A 191 -5.20 -8.35 -0.90
N SER A 192 -6.03 -7.32 -0.75
CA SER A 192 -6.05 -6.19 -1.67
C SER A 192 -4.83 -5.31 -1.35
N TRP A 193 -3.77 -5.41 -2.13
CA TRP A 193 -2.59 -4.53 -2.05
C TRP A 193 -2.87 -3.14 -2.63
N ASN A 194 -4.05 -2.58 -2.35
CA ASN A 194 -4.47 -1.26 -2.82
C ASN A 194 -3.94 -0.15 -1.90
N ARG A 195 -3.54 -0.50 -0.67
CA ARG A 195 -2.82 0.38 0.24
C ARG A 195 -1.38 -0.12 0.39
N PRO A 196 -0.38 0.78 0.40
CA PRO A 196 0.99 0.41 0.72
C PRO A 196 1.04 -0.30 2.08
N PRO A 197 1.75 -1.43 2.19
CA PRO A 197 2.08 -1.97 3.49
C PRO A 197 3.07 -1.04 4.21
N ILE A 198 3.03 -1.11 5.54
CA ILE A 198 3.93 -0.42 6.46
C ILE A 198 5.05 -1.41 6.80
N TYR A 199 6.29 -1.00 6.53
CA TYR A 199 7.47 -1.81 6.73
C TYR A 199 8.14 -1.54 8.09
N THR A 200 7.96 -0.33 8.61
CA THR A 200 8.41 0.07 9.95
C THR A 200 7.35 0.97 10.60
N LEU A 201 7.23 1.00 11.93
CA LEU A 201 6.21 1.83 12.59
C LEU A 201 6.36 3.32 12.30
N SER A 202 7.61 3.79 12.22
CA SER A 202 7.94 5.19 11.99
C SER A 202 7.75 5.62 10.53
N GLU A 203 7.45 4.68 9.63
CA GLU A 203 7.20 4.99 8.22
C GLU A 203 5.94 5.88 8.08
N PRO A 204 6.05 7.03 7.38
CA PRO A 204 4.90 7.88 7.14
C PRO A 204 3.85 7.20 6.25
N PHE A 205 2.60 7.24 6.68
CA PHE A 205 1.43 6.91 5.88
C PHE A 205 0.36 8.00 6.05
N PHE A 206 -0.77 7.89 5.38
CA PHE A 206 -1.83 8.88 5.44
C PHE A 206 -3.11 8.18 5.88
N ILE A 207 -3.91 8.91 6.64
CA ILE A 207 -5.22 8.48 7.09
C ILE A 207 -6.26 9.51 6.65
N ASP A 208 -7.37 9.01 6.15
CA ASP A 208 -8.57 9.80 5.95
C ASP A 208 -9.43 9.68 7.22
N ILE A 209 -9.55 10.76 7.98
CA ILE A 209 -10.26 10.75 9.25
C ILE A 209 -11.79 10.79 9.08
N SER A 210 -12.28 10.96 7.84
CA SER A 210 -13.68 10.69 7.51
C SER A 210 -14.01 9.18 7.50
N GLN A 211 -13.00 8.32 7.54
CA GLN A 211 -13.21 6.88 7.66
C GLN A 211 -13.29 6.47 9.13
N GLN A 212 -14.33 5.71 9.48
CA GLN A 212 -14.47 5.16 10.84
C GLN A 212 -13.33 4.18 11.18
N ARG A 213 -12.90 3.41 10.19
CA ARG A 213 -11.87 2.38 10.29
C ARG A 213 -10.91 2.50 9.12
N PHE A 214 -9.65 2.21 9.35
CA PHE A 214 -8.69 2.03 8.29
C PHE A 214 -7.95 0.71 8.46
N LYS A 215 -7.71 0.04 7.35
CA LYS A 215 -6.92 -1.19 7.32
C LYS A 215 -5.46 -0.83 7.12
N ILE A 216 -4.61 -1.42 7.95
CA ILE A 216 -3.16 -1.41 7.76
C ILE A 216 -2.68 -2.82 7.45
N HIS A 217 -1.58 -2.87 6.70
CA HIS A 217 -0.84 -4.06 6.36
C HIS A 217 0.55 -3.88 6.93
N LEU A 218 0.98 -4.77 7.81
CA LEU A 218 2.36 -4.79 8.31
C LEU A 218 3.10 -5.88 7.57
N LEU A 219 4.27 -5.52 7.04
CA LEU A 219 5.05 -6.43 6.22
C LEU A 219 6.51 -6.37 6.64
N SER A 220 7.04 -7.49 7.09
CA SER A 220 8.46 -7.72 7.33
C SER A 220 8.84 -9.08 6.73
N LEU A 221 10.14 -9.38 6.67
CA LEU A 221 10.60 -10.64 6.10
C LEU A 221 10.07 -11.83 6.92
N GLY A 222 9.33 -12.72 6.26
CA GLY A 222 8.70 -13.88 6.91
C GLY A 222 7.44 -13.55 7.72
N LEU A 223 6.98 -12.29 7.69
CA LEU A 223 5.88 -11.84 8.54
C LEU A 223 4.93 -10.91 7.81
N TYR A 224 3.65 -11.27 7.87
CA TYR A 224 2.57 -10.43 7.36
C TYR A 224 1.44 -10.40 8.38
N ALA A 225 0.94 -9.20 8.66
CA ALA A 225 -0.22 -9.01 9.50
C ALA A 225 -1.13 -7.92 8.94
N THR A 226 -2.41 -8.01 9.23
CA THR A 226 -3.38 -6.97 8.88
C THR A 226 -4.22 -6.61 10.08
N TYR A 227 -4.42 -5.31 10.28
CA TYR A 227 -5.22 -4.78 11.38
C TYR A 227 -6.25 -3.81 10.82
N ASN A 228 -7.49 -3.95 11.28
CA ASN A 228 -8.52 -2.95 11.07
C ASN A 228 -8.54 -2.05 12.30
N LEU A 229 -7.94 -0.87 12.18
CA LEU A 229 -7.83 0.09 13.25
C LEU A 229 -9.04 1.01 13.26
N MET A 230 -9.58 1.25 14.46
CA MET A 230 -10.78 2.07 14.63
C MET A 230 -10.42 3.49 15.06
N LEU A 231 -10.65 4.48 14.18
CA LEU A 231 -10.45 5.89 14.50
C LEU A 231 -11.58 6.45 15.37
N LYS A 232 -12.77 5.85 15.33
CA LYS A 232 -13.92 6.24 16.15
C LYS A 232 -14.98 5.14 16.30
N HIS A 233 -15.69 5.11 17.42
CA HIS A 233 -16.96 4.39 17.56
C HIS A 233 -18.13 5.23 17.01
N GLY A 234 -18.89 4.68 16.06
CA GLY A 234 -20.02 5.36 15.42
C GLY A 234 -19.64 6.07 14.11
N PHE A 235 -20.53 6.95 13.64
CA PHE A 235 -20.36 7.68 12.38
C PHE A 235 -19.20 8.69 12.45
N PRO A 236 -18.47 8.87 11.34
CA PRO A 236 -17.43 9.88 11.25
C PRO A 236 -18.04 11.28 11.39
N GLU A 237 -17.49 12.08 12.29
CA GLU A 237 -17.95 13.46 12.53
C GLU A 237 -16.99 14.50 11.97
N TYR A 238 -15.81 14.08 11.51
CA TYR A 238 -14.78 14.94 10.96
C TYR A 238 -14.23 14.35 9.66
N GLY A 239 -13.92 15.23 8.72
CA GLY A 239 -13.16 14.93 7.52
C GLY A 239 -11.78 15.56 7.59
N GLY A 240 -10.89 15.11 6.73
CA GLY A 240 -9.51 15.56 6.68
C GLY A 240 -8.57 14.42 6.29
N ILE A 241 -7.38 14.78 5.85
CA ILE A 241 -6.33 13.82 5.52
C ILE A 241 -5.10 14.21 6.30
N LEU A 242 -4.61 13.29 7.11
CA LEU A 242 -3.43 13.47 7.93
C LEU A 242 -2.31 12.60 7.38
N LYS A 243 -1.10 13.15 7.30
CA LYS A 243 0.12 12.35 7.18
C LYS A 243 0.58 12.01 8.59
N VAL A 244 0.75 10.73 8.88
CA VAL A 244 0.99 10.21 10.23
C VAL A 244 2.05 9.13 10.22
N CYS A 245 2.58 8.79 11.39
CA CYS A 245 3.27 7.52 11.62
C CYS A 245 2.79 6.90 12.93
N PHE A 246 3.18 5.65 13.17
CA PHE A 246 2.96 5.00 14.45
C PHE A 246 4.15 5.21 15.38
N GLU A 247 3.86 5.35 16.67
CA GLU A 247 4.85 5.21 17.74
C GLU A 247 4.32 4.22 18.79
N MET A 248 5.24 3.62 19.54
CA MET A 248 4.89 2.87 20.74
C MET A 248 4.63 3.86 21.88
N SER A 249 3.51 3.70 22.57
CA SER A 249 3.18 4.54 23.71
C SER A 249 4.16 4.32 24.85
N THR A 250 4.64 5.43 25.41
CA THR A 250 5.41 5.48 26.67
C THR A 250 4.57 5.89 27.88
N ASP A 251 3.28 6.23 27.70
CA ASP A 251 2.38 6.60 28.80
C ASP A 251 2.21 5.41 29.78
N PRO A 252 2.54 5.58 31.08
CA PRO A 252 2.37 4.54 32.09
C PRO A 252 0.94 3.99 32.18
N LYS A 253 -0.07 4.79 31.84
CA LYS A 253 -1.48 4.36 31.83
C LYS A 253 -1.76 3.27 30.80
N HIS A 254 -0.91 3.15 29.77
CA HIS A 254 -1.04 2.13 28.74
C HIS A 254 -0.35 0.81 29.09
N ILE A 255 0.52 0.78 30.12
CA ILE A 255 1.24 -0.44 30.55
C ILE A 255 0.27 -1.59 30.85
N LYS A 256 -0.86 -1.30 31.51
CA LYS A 256 -1.88 -2.31 31.85
C LYS A 256 -2.55 -2.96 30.64
N TYR A 257 -2.42 -2.38 29.45
CA TYR A 257 -2.93 -2.93 28.21
C TYR A 257 -1.87 -3.64 27.37
N GLY A 258 -0.61 -3.63 27.85
CA GLY A 258 0.55 -4.10 27.11
C GLY A 258 1.00 -3.10 26.03
N PRO A 259 1.80 -3.57 25.04
CA PRO A 259 2.24 -2.76 23.93
C PRO A 259 1.06 -2.03 23.27
N THR A 260 1.17 -0.71 23.15
CA THR A 260 0.06 0.14 22.69
C THR A 260 0.56 1.09 21.62
N LEU A 261 -0.10 1.08 20.45
CA LEU A 261 0.20 2.03 19.38
C LEU A 261 -0.45 3.38 19.64
N ILE A 262 0.23 4.44 19.26
CA ILE A 262 -0.29 5.81 19.15
C ILE A 262 0.00 6.35 17.75
N ILE A 263 -0.79 7.33 17.32
CA ILE A 263 -0.64 7.99 16.03
C ILE A 263 0.01 9.34 16.25
N LYS A 264 1.17 9.57 15.64
CA LYS A 264 1.80 10.89 15.58
C LYS A 264 1.46 11.58 14.29
N VAL A 265 0.98 12.82 14.39
CA VAL A 265 0.67 13.66 13.24
C VAL A 265 1.97 14.27 12.74
N LEU A 266 2.31 13.96 11.49
CA LEU A 266 3.47 14.53 10.81
C LEU A 266 3.08 15.77 10.02
N ASP A 267 1.90 15.76 9.40
CA ASP A 267 1.38 16.87 8.60
C ASP A 267 -0.15 16.80 8.46
N VAL A 268 -0.79 17.95 8.19
CA VAL A 268 -2.23 18.07 7.93
C VAL A 268 -2.43 18.39 6.44
N VAL A 269 -2.63 17.34 5.65
CA VAL A 269 -2.66 17.41 4.17
C VAL A 269 -3.98 17.99 3.66
N LYS A 270 -5.10 17.58 4.27
CA LYS A 270 -6.39 18.26 4.12
C LYS A 270 -6.86 18.70 5.50
N PRO A 271 -7.25 19.97 5.69
CA PRO A 271 -7.68 20.49 6.98
C PRO A 271 -8.76 19.64 7.64
N VAL A 272 -8.64 19.48 8.95
CA VAL A 272 -9.67 18.85 9.79
C VAL A 272 -10.89 19.75 9.81
N HIS A 273 -12.06 19.21 9.46
CA HIS A 273 -13.32 19.95 9.44
C HIS A 273 -14.48 19.06 9.89
N PRO A 274 -15.51 19.60 10.55
CA PRO A 274 -16.67 18.83 10.93
C PRO A 274 -17.48 18.40 9.69
N LEU A 275 -17.96 17.16 9.70
CA LEU A 275 -18.91 16.62 8.70
C LEU A 275 -20.37 16.75 9.15
N VAL A 276 -20.58 17.13 10.41
CA VAL A 276 -21.91 17.33 11.02
C VAL A 276 -21.92 18.66 11.77
N GLU A 277 -23.09 19.30 11.84
CA GLU A 277 -23.23 20.63 12.45
C GLU A 277 -22.80 20.67 13.93
N LYS A 278 -23.06 19.60 14.67
CA LYS A 278 -22.79 19.49 16.12
C LYS A 278 -22.08 18.17 16.45
N PRO A 279 -20.75 18.09 16.25
CA PRO A 279 -19.99 16.89 16.55
C PRO A 279 -20.03 16.60 18.07
N LYS A 280 -20.18 15.33 18.43
CA LYS A 280 -20.20 14.86 19.82
C LYS A 280 -18.81 14.62 20.38
N THR A 281 -17.84 14.45 19.48
CA THR A 281 -16.43 14.29 19.80
C THR A 281 -15.68 15.50 19.29
N GLU A 282 -14.60 15.89 19.97
CA GLU A 282 -13.61 16.81 19.44
C GLU A 282 -12.43 15.99 18.89
N VAL A 283 -11.76 16.54 17.88
CA VAL A 283 -10.56 15.97 17.27
C VAL A 283 -9.50 17.04 17.20
N LEU A 284 -8.27 16.70 17.58
CA LEU A 284 -7.11 17.58 17.45
C LEU A 284 -6.00 16.88 16.69
N ALA A 285 -5.51 17.53 15.64
CA ALA A 285 -4.43 17.04 14.80
C ALA A 285 -3.43 18.17 14.52
N ILE A 286 -2.39 18.26 15.35
CA ILE A 286 -1.34 19.28 15.24
C ILE A 286 -0.05 18.56 14.79
N PRO A 287 0.62 19.00 13.70
CA PRO A 287 1.90 18.44 13.29
C PRO A 287 2.92 18.43 14.45
N GLY A 288 3.62 17.30 14.60
CA GLY A 288 4.55 17.04 15.70
C GLY A 288 3.90 16.48 16.97
N GLN A 289 2.56 16.53 17.11
CA GLN A 289 1.84 16.01 18.27
C GLN A 289 1.12 14.69 17.97
N TYR A 290 0.63 14.03 19.02
CA TYR A 290 -0.21 12.84 18.86
C TYR A 290 -1.62 13.22 18.42
N TYR A 291 -2.21 12.44 17.53
CA TYR A 291 -3.61 12.60 17.15
C TYR A 291 -4.50 12.37 18.37
N GLN A 292 -5.34 13.36 18.70
CA GLN A 292 -6.20 13.31 19.88
C GLN A 292 -7.69 13.31 19.49
N ARG A 293 -8.50 12.66 20.32
CA ARG A 293 -9.96 12.67 20.20
C ARG A 293 -10.63 12.66 21.58
N THR A 294 -11.85 13.15 21.69
CA THR A 294 -12.61 13.05 22.94
C THR A 294 -12.90 11.58 23.28
N HIS A 295 -12.49 11.16 24.46
CA HIS A 295 -12.75 9.84 25.03
C HIS A 295 -13.09 9.97 26.52
N HIS A 296 -14.30 9.57 26.91
CA HIS A 296 -14.88 9.83 28.22
C HIS A 296 -14.81 11.32 28.62
N ARG A 297 -15.31 12.21 27.75
CA ARG A 297 -15.39 13.68 27.96
C ARG A 297 -14.06 14.41 28.10
N ALA A 298 -12.94 13.77 27.82
CA ALA A 298 -11.62 14.41 27.81
C ALA A 298 -10.92 14.15 26.48
N LEU A 299 -10.24 15.16 25.95
CA LEU A 299 -9.38 15.02 24.79
C LEU A 299 -8.17 14.16 25.18
N LYS A 300 -7.98 13.03 24.50
CA LYS A 300 -6.91 12.08 24.79
C LYS A 300 -6.25 11.61 23.50
N PRO A 301 -4.94 11.29 23.52
CA PRO A 301 -4.30 10.62 22.41
C PRO A 301 -5.07 9.36 22.00
N TRP A 302 -5.28 9.22 20.70
CA TRP A 302 -5.74 7.96 20.15
C TRP A 302 -4.69 6.89 20.45
N HIS A 303 -5.16 5.75 20.94
CA HIS A 303 -4.30 4.63 21.24
C HIS A 303 -4.99 3.32 20.84
N PHE A 304 -4.17 2.32 20.51
CA PHE A 304 -4.64 1.00 20.14
C PHE A 304 -3.83 -0.07 20.89
N PRO A 305 -4.41 -0.68 21.94
CA PRO A 305 -3.72 -1.67 22.75
C PRO A 305 -3.61 -2.98 21.98
N LEU A 306 -2.39 -3.41 21.67
CA LEU A 306 -2.16 -4.55 20.81
C LEU A 306 -2.56 -5.86 21.48
N GLY A 307 -2.31 -5.99 22.79
CA GLY A 307 -2.64 -7.22 23.54
C GLY A 307 -4.13 -7.59 23.55
N GLN A 308 -5.02 -6.61 23.35
CA GLN A 308 -6.47 -6.86 23.33
C GLN A 308 -7.00 -7.33 21.97
N TYR A 309 -6.31 -6.97 20.87
CA TYR A 309 -6.80 -7.16 19.51
C TYR A 309 -5.90 -8.04 18.65
N ALA A 310 -4.60 -8.10 18.96
CA ALA A 310 -3.66 -9.02 18.33
C ALA A 310 -3.79 -10.39 19.02
N ARG A 311 -4.72 -11.22 18.52
CA ARG A 311 -4.80 -12.64 18.92
C ARG A 311 -3.55 -13.44 18.53
N SER A 312 -2.57 -12.84 17.85
CA SER A 312 -1.35 -13.47 17.41
C SER A 312 -0.10 -12.71 17.87
N ASN A 313 0.94 -13.46 18.22
CA ASN A 313 2.29 -12.94 18.51
C ASN A 313 2.92 -12.23 17.30
N THR A 314 2.27 -12.23 16.13
CA THR A 314 2.74 -11.64 14.88
C THR A 314 3.06 -10.15 15.01
N PHE A 315 2.30 -9.38 15.79
CA PHE A 315 2.64 -7.97 15.99
C PHE A 315 3.93 -7.81 16.80
N THR A 316 4.06 -8.55 17.90
CA THR A 316 5.25 -8.51 18.75
C THR A 316 6.49 -8.94 17.96
N GLU A 317 6.37 -9.96 17.13
CA GLU A 317 7.46 -10.38 16.24
C GLU A 317 7.79 -9.32 15.18
N PHE A 318 6.78 -8.63 14.62
CA PHE A 318 7.02 -7.47 13.74
C PHE A 318 7.85 -6.41 14.46
N LEU A 319 7.45 -6.03 15.68
CA LEU A 319 8.17 -5.01 16.46
C LEU A 319 9.62 -5.39 16.76
N LYS A 320 9.86 -6.66 17.12
CA LYS A 320 11.21 -7.18 17.35
C LYS A 320 12.07 -7.10 16.08
N GLN A 321 11.51 -7.50 14.94
CA GLN A 321 12.21 -7.46 13.65
C GLN A 321 12.50 -6.04 13.17
N THR A 322 11.62 -5.07 13.46
CA THR A 322 11.83 -3.67 13.08
C THR A 322 12.60 -2.85 14.11
N GLY A 323 13.14 -3.49 15.16
CA GLY A 323 13.87 -2.81 16.24
C GLY A 323 13.02 -1.82 17.04
N SER A 324 11.69 -1.93 16.95
CA SER A 324 10.74 -1.01 17.58
C SER A 324 10.28 -1.47 18.97
N TYR A 325 10.83 -2.58 19.47
CA TYR A 325 10.53 -3.12 20.80
C TYR A 325 11.77 -3.83 21.39
N THR A 326 12.34 -3.21 22.42
CA THR A 326 13.33 -3.84 23.31
C THR A 326 12.59 -4.41 24.52
N THR A 327 12.72 -5.72 24.72
CA THR A 327 12.13 -6.44 25.88
C THR A 327 12.68 -5.97 27.21
#